data_AF-A0A847I7L3-F1
#
_entry.id   AF-A0A847I7L3-F1
#
_cell.length_a   1.000
_cell.length_b   1.000
_cell.length_c   1.000
_cell.angle_alpha   90.00
_cell.angle_beta   90.00
_cell.angle_gamma   90.00
#
_symmetry.space_group_name_H-M   'P 1'
#
loop_
_entity.id
_entity.type
_entity.pdbx_description
1 polymer ?
#
loop_
_entity_poly.entity_id
_entity_poly.type
_entity_poly.pdbx_seq_one_letter_code
_entity_poly.pdbx_strand_id
1 'polypeptide(L)'
;MSLAAHLDGGWSRAHPSYYYVPEAPVVSPVVSMEAAAAMGVAVAVVIWLVLWAIAVGAGDSIILKSAGAREITKEQAPQLWNVVEEMSIAAGLPAMPRVYIIDDSSLNAFAVGRRPEKAAVAVTAGLLKRLNRDELQGVIGH
;
A
#
# COMPACT_ATOMS: atom_id res chain seq x y z
N MET A 1 -90.65 5.64 61.35
CA MET A 1 -91.61 6.21 60.41
C MET A 1 -90.91 7.37 59.71
N SER A 2 -90.62 7.25 58.40
CA SER A 2 -90.17 8.34 57.48
C SER A 2 -88.86 9.07 57.84
N LEU A 3 -87.96 9.47 56.95
CA LEU A 3 -87.93 9.57 55.49
C LEU A 3 -86.44 9.77 55.09
N ALA A 4 -86.11 9.44 53.85
CA ALA A 4 -84.80 9.57 53.21
C ALA A 4 -84.29 11.02 53.04
N ALA A 5 -82.96 11.17 52.96
CA ALA A 5 -82.24 12.23 52.24
C ALA A 5 -80.80 11.70 52.01
N HIS A 6 -80.58 10.88 50.99
CA HIS A 6 -80.11 11.27 49.65
C HIS A 6 -78.80 12.05 49.69
N LEU A 7 -77.71 11.28 49.57
CA LEU A 7 -76.32 11.72 49.53
C LEU A 7 -75.92 12.00 48.08
N ASP A 8 -75.95 13.26 47.64
CA ASP A 8 -75.38 13.65 46.34
C ASP A 8 -74.05 14.36 46.56
N GLY A 9 -73.02 13.56 46.83
CA GLY A 9 -71.62 13.96 46.77
C GLY A 9 -71.11 13.90 45.33
N GLY A 10 -71.47 14.88 44.51
CA GLY A 10 -71.00 15.02 43.13
C GLY A 10 -69.58 15.61 43.02
N TRP A 11 -68.56 14.91 43.51
CA TRP A 11 -67.17 15.23 43.18
C TRP A 11 -66.81 14.57 41.85
N SER A 12 -67.03 15.27 40.74
CA SER A 12 -66.58 14.87 39.41
C SER A 12 -65.05 14.92 39.33
N ARG A 13 -64.37 13.86 39.79
CA ARG A 13 -62.94 13.69 39.51
C ARG A 13 -62.77 13.46 38.02
N ALA A 14 -62.27 14.45 37.30
CA ALA A 14 -61.71 14.24 35.98
C ALA A 14 -60.51 13.29 36.14
N HIS A 15 -60.67 12.03 35.75
CA HIS A 15 -59.54 11.12 35.60
C HIS A 15 -58.82 11.51 34.31
N PRO A 16 -57.55 11.96 34.36
CA PRO A 16 -56.82 12.21 33.13
C PRO A 16 -56.67 10.87 32.41
N SER A 17 -57.30 10.76 31.24
CA SER A 17 -57.14 9.63 30.33
C SER A 17 -55.70 9.67 29.81
N TYR A 18 -54.83 8.85 30.38
CA TYR A 18 -53.50 8.64 29.83
C TYR A 18 -53.67 7.93 28.49
N TYR A 19 -53.58 8.68 27.39
CA TYR A 19 -53.43 8.09 26.07
C TYR A 19 -52.12 7.30 26.06
N TYR A 20 -52.20 6.00 25.78
CA TYR A 20 -51.03 5.20 25.47
C TYR A 20 -50.42 5.74 24.18
N VAL A 21 -49.33 6.49 24.29
CA VAL A 21 -48.50 6.86 23.14
C VAL A 21 -47.58 5.66 22.92
N PRO A 22 -47.78 4.85 21.86
CA PRO A 22 -46.86 3.75 21.59
C PRO A 22 -45.46 4.33 21.39
N GLU A 23 -44.50 3.86 22.18
CA GLU A 23 -43.09 4.18 21.96
C GLU A 23 -42.74 3.77 20.53
N ALA A 24 -42.42 4.74 19.68
CA ALA A 24 -41.91 4.43 18.34
C ALA A 24 -40.67 3.55 18.54
N PRO A 25 -40.52 2.42 17.83
CA PRO A 25 -39.37 1.56 17.99
C PRO A 25 -38.11 2.39 17.73
N VAL A 26 -37.33 2.64 18.79
CA VAL A 26 -36.03 3.30 18.68
C VAL A 26 -35.10 2.28 18.06
N VAL A 27 -35.11 2.21 16.73
CA VAL A 27 -34.11 1.45 15.97
C VAL A 27 -32.79 2.19 16.13
N SER A 28 -32.05 1.85 17.19
CA SER A 28 -30.66 2.30 17.32
C SER A 28 -29.90 1.80 16.09
N PRO A 29 -29.17 2.66 15.35
CA PRO A 29 -28.39 2.22 14.19
C PRO A 29 -27.13 1.51 14.71
N VAL A 30 -27.31 0.35 15.31
CA VAL A 30 -26.22 -0.52 15.71
C VAL A 30 -25.93 -1.37 14.50
N VAL A 31 -24.91 -0.98 13.73
CA VAL A 31 -24.29 -1.86 12.75
C VAL A 31 -23.98 -3.17 13.48
N SER A 32 -24.55 -4.29 13.04
CA SER A 32 -24.28 -5.57 13.70
C SER A 32 -22.77 -5.85 13.68
N MET A 33 -22.25 -6.50 14.72
CA MET A 33 -20.83 -6.87 14.77
C MET A 33 -20.37 -7.61 13.51
N GLU A 34 -21.27 -8.40 12.91
CA GLU A 34 -21.07 -9.08 11.64
C GLU A 34 -20.95 -8.10 10.46
N ALA A 35 -21.82 -7.10 10.36
CA ALA A 35 -21.74 -6.08 9.32
C ALA A 35 -20.48 -5.21 9.46
N ALA A 36 -20.10 -4.86 10.69
CA ALA A 36 -18.86 -4.15 10.96
C ALA A 36 -17.62 -4.97 10.57
N ALA A 37 -17.60 -6.27 10.92
CA ALA A 37 -16.53 -7.17 10.53
C ALA A 37 -16.44 -7.35 9.00
N ALA A 38 -17.58 -7.53 8.32
CA ALA A 38 -17.63 -7.65 6.86
C ALA A 38 -17.11 -6.39 6.17
N MET A 39 -17.48 -5.20 6.64
CA MET A 39 -16.94 -3.94 6.14
C MET A 39 -15.43 -3.81 6.38
N GLY A 40 -14.95 -4.20 7.58
CA GLY A 40 -13.52 -4.20 7.90
C GLY A 40 -12.70 -5.10 6.97
N VAL A 41 -13.18 -6.31 6.71
CA VAL A 41 -12.56 -7.24 5.75
C VAL A 41 -12.57 -6.67 4.34
N ALA A 42 -13.70 -6.10 3.89
CA ALA A 42 -13.80 -5.50 2.57
C ALA A 42 -12.78 -4.37 2.38
N VAL A 43 -12.66 -3.47 3.37
CA VAL A 43 -11.67 -2.38 3.35
C VAL A 43 -10.24 -2.95 3.35
N ALA A 44 -9.95 -3.95 4.18
CA ALA A 44 -8.63 -4.57 4.23
C ALA A 44 -8.23 -5.20 2.88
N VAL A 45 -9.17 -5.89 2.21
CA VAL A 45 -8.94 -6.46 0.87
C VAL A 45 -8.67 -5.37 -0.16
N VAL A 46 -9.43 -4.27 -0.13
CA VAL A 46 -9.20 -3.14 -1.04
C VAL A 46 -7.81 -2.54 -0.82
N ILE A 47 -7.43 -2.27 0.43
CA ILE A 47 -6.09 -1.76 0.75
C ILE A 47 -5.02 -2.74 0.28
N TRP A 48 -5.18 -4.03 0.55
CA TRP A 48 -4.25 -5.07 0.12
C TRP A 48 -4.08 -5.11 -1.40
N LEU A 49 -5.19 -5.08 -2.15
CA LEU A 49 -5.16 -5.07 -3.62
C LEU A 49 -4.42 -3.84 -4.17
N VAL A 50 -4.66 -2.67 -3.58
CA VAL A 50 -3.98 -1.43 -3.97
C VAL A 50 -2.48 -1.52 -3.70
N LEU A 51 -2.08 -1.93 -2.49
CA LEU A 51 -0.67 -2.08 -2.13
C LEU A 51 0.02 -3.13 -2.99
N TRP A 52 -0.65 -4.26 -3.27
CA TRP A 52 -0.16 -5.30 -4.15
C TRP A 52 0.05 -4.78 -5.58
N ALA A 53 -0.93 -4.05 -6.12
CA ALA A 53 -0.84 -3.46 -7.45
C ALA A 53 0.34 -2.47 -7.56
N ILE A 54 0.56 -1.63 -6.54
CA ILE A 54 1.71 -0.71 -6.46
C ILE A 54 3.02 -1.50 -6.39
N ALA A 55 3.11 -2.49 -5.50
CA ALA A 55 4.31 -3.30 -5.33
C ALA A 55 4.69 -4.03 -6.63
N VAL A 56 3.70 -4.56 -7.35
CA VAL A 56 3.93 -5.25 -8.63
C VAL A 56 4.24 -4.28 -9.76
N GLY A 57 3.58 -3.12 -9.83
CA GLY A 57 3.71 -2.17 -10.93
C GLY A 57 4.92 -1.24 -10.82
N ALA A 58 5.29 -0.84 -9.60
CA ALA A 58 6.25 0.23 -9.34
C ALA A 58 7.38 -0.16 -8.37
N GLY A 59 7.42 -1.41 -7.88
CA GLY A 59 8.40 -1.87 -6.89
C GLY A 59 9.86 -1.57 -7.28
N ASP A 60 10.24 -1.86 -8.52
CA ASP A 60 11.60 -1.62 -9.03
C ASP A 60 11.99 -0.13 -8.92
N SER A 61 11.06 0.76 -9.29
CA SER A 61 11.28 2.22 -9.21
C SER A 61 11.32 2.73 -7.78
N ILE A 62 10.57 2.11 -6.86
CA ILE A 62 10.58 2.47 -5.44
C ILE A 62 11.95 2.14 -4.83
N ILE A 63 12.49 0.94 -5.12
CA ILE A 63 13.80 0.50 -4.63
C ILE A 63 14.92 1.41 -5.15
N LEU A 64 14.92 1.70 -6.46
CA LEU A 64 15.94 2.58 -7.06
C LEU A 64 15.91 3.98 -6.43
N LYS A 65 14.71 4.55 -6.25
CA LYS A 65 14.55 5.88 -5.64
C LYS A 65 14.93 5.89 -4.15
N SER A 66 14.55 4.86 -3.40
CA SER A 66 14.89 4.80 -1.97
C SER A 66 16.39 4.61 -1.74
N ALA A 67 17.08 3.94 -2.67
CA ALA A 67 18.53 3.82 -2.68
C ALA A 67 19.26 5.09 -3.16
N GLY A 68 18.56 6.15 -3.58
CA GLY A 68 19.18 7.35 -4.15
C GLY A 68 19.90 7.09 -5.48
N ALA A 69 19.48 6.06 -6.21
CA ALA A 69 20.11 5.66 -7.47
C ALA A 69 19.83 6.70 -8.57
N ARG A 70 20.88 7.12 -9.27
CA ARG A 70 20.78 8.05 -10.40
C ARG A 70 21.04 7.31 -11.69
N GLU A 71 20.09 7.41 -12.62
CA GLU A 71 20.26 6.84 -13.95
C GLU A 71 21.39 7.56 -14.67
N ILE A 72 22.23 6.81 -15.37
CA ILE A 72 23.37 7.35 -16.08
C ILE A 72 23.25 7.13 -17.58
N THR A 73 23.99 7.92 -18.36
CA THR A 73 24.24 7.68 -19.78
C THR A 73 25.62 7.05 -20.00
N LYS A 74 25.87 6.55 -21.21
CA LYS A 74 27.16 5.95 -21.59
C LYS A 74 28.34 6.89 -21.36
N GLU A 75 28.14 8.19 -21.58
CA GLU A 75 29.19 9.21 -21.46
C GLU A 75 29.60 9.46 -20.00
N GLN A 76 28.69 9.24 -19.06
CA GLN A 76 28.92 9.52 -17.63
C GLN A 76 29.77 8.44 -16.95
N ALA A 77 29.61 7.18 -17.36
CA ALA A 77 30.44 6.07 -16.86
C ALA A 77 30.63 4.99 -17.95
N PRO A 78 31.50 5.24 -18.95
CA PRO A 78 31.61 4.39 -20.13
C PRO A 78 32.08 2.97 -19.79
N GLN A 79 32.95 2.81 -18.78
CA GLN A 79 33.40 1.49 -18.34
C GLN A 79 32.24 0.64 -17.79
N LEU A 80 31.43 1.20 -16.89
CA LEU A 80 30.27 0.49 -16.34
C LEU A 80 29.24 0.20 -17.44
N TRP A 81 28.94 1.18 -18.30
CA TRP A 81 27.99 1.01 -19.39
C TRP A 81 28.40 -0.12 -20.33
N ASN A 82 29.66 -0.13 -20.77
CA ASN A 82 30.18 -1.18 -21.67
C ASN A 82 30.14 -2.56 -21.00
N VAL A 83 30.47 -2.65 -19.71
CA VAL A 83 30.41 -3.92 -18.98
C VAL A 83 28.97 -4.45 -18.92
N VAL A 84 28.00 -3.60 -18.57
CA VAL A 84 26.58 -4.01 -18.56
C VAL A 84 26.12 -4.39 -19.96
N GLU A 85 26.56 -3.67 -21.00
CA GLU A 85 26.22 -3.93 -22.40
C GLU A 85 26.75 -5.29 -22.86
N GLU A 86 28.02 -5.58 -22.58
CA GLU A 86 28.65 -6.87 -22.87
C GLU A 86 27.96 -8.03 -22.15
N MET A 87 27.67 -7.88 -20.85
CA MET A 87 27.00 -8.92 -20.08
C MET A 87 25.55 -9.12 -20.55
N SER A 88 24.86 -8.06 -20.95
CA SER A 88 23.49 -8.13 -21.49
C SER A 88 23.46 -8.88 -22.82
N ILE A 89 24.44 -8.63 -23.70
CA ILE A 89 24.61 -9.35 -24.96
C ILE A 89 24.95 -10.83 -24.69
N ALA A 90 25.90 -11.09 -23.80
CA ALA A 90 26.32 -12.45 -23.46
C ALA A 90 25.17 -13.29 -22.86
N ALA A 91 24.31 -12.66 -22.06
CA ALA A 91 23.12 -13.28 -21.47
C ALA A 91 21.92 -13.36 -22.43
N GLY A 92 22.01 -12.78 -23.64
CA GLY A 92 20.92 -12.79 -24.61
C GLY A 92 19.67 -12.00 -24.16
N LEU A 93 19.87 -10.93 -23.38
CA LEU A 93 18.75 -10.12 -22.90
C LEU A 93 18.06 -9.40 -24.08
N PRO A 94 16.71 -9.31 -24.08
CA PRO A 94 15.97 -8.68 -25.17
C PRO A 94 16.14 -7.16 -25.22
N ALA A 95 16.60 -6.54 -24.12
CA ALA A 95 16.89 -5.12 -24.04
C ALA A 95 18.04 -4.86 -23.06
N MET A 96 18.74 -3.74 -23.26
CA MET A 96 19.77 -3.25 -22.36
C MET A 96 19.15 -2.82 -21.02
N PRO A 97 19.60 -3.34 -19.87
CA PRO A 97 19.17 -2.86 -18.56
C PRO A 97 19.49 -1.38 -18.38
N ARG A 98 18.60 -0.65 -17.72
CA ARG A 98 18.90 0.73 -17.30
C ARG A 98 20.02 0.72 -16.27
N VAL A 99 20.99 1.62 -16.42
CA VAL A 99 22.19 1.62 -15.56
C VAL A 99 22.10 2.79 -14.57
N TYR A 100 22.33 2.50 -13.30
CA TYR A 100 22.27 3.48 -12.22
C TYR A 100 23.56 3.49 -11.40
N ILE A 101 23.91 4.67 -10.91
CA ILE A 101 24.96 4.85 -9.89
C ILE A 101 24.35 5.38 -8.60
N ILE A 102 24.73 4.76 -7.49
CA ILE A 102 24.39 5.20 -6.12
C ILE A 102 25.63 5.89 -5.54
N ASP A 103 25.45 7.10 -5.01
CA ASP A 103 26.52 7.84 -4.36
C ASP A 103 26.75 7.34 -2.92
N ASP A 104 27.38 6.18 -2.81
CA ASP A 104 27.68 5.48 -1.57
C ASP A 104 29.07 4.82 -1.67
N SER A 105 29.81 4.80 -0.56
CA SER A 105 31.20 4.28 -0.51
C SER A 105 31.31 2.77 -0.27
N SER A 106 30.20 2.09 0.03
CA SER A 106 30.17 0.64 0.17
C SER A 106 30.49 -0.07 -1.15
N LEU A 107 30.78 -1.37 -1.07
CA LEU A 107 31.03 -2.23 -2.22
C LEU A 107 29.77 -3.04 -2.50
N ASN A 108 28.80 -2.43 -3.17
CA ASN A 108 27.51 -3.05 -3.46
C ASN A 108 27.04 -2.80 -4.90
N ALA A 109 26.31 -3.78 -5.43
CA ALA A 109 25.56 -3.70 -6.67
C ALA A 109 24.31 -4.59 -6.57
N PHE A 110 23.24 -4.21 -7.25
CA PHE A 110 22.03 -5.03 -7.32
C PHE A 110 21.30 -4.83 -8.65
N ALA A 111 20.50 -5.81 -9.03
CA ALA A 111 19.63 -5.75 -10.19
C ALA A 111 18.15 -5.80 -9.77
N VAL A 112 17.32 -5.03 -10.45
CA VAL A 112 15.84 -5.05 -10.30
C VAL A 112 15.19 -5.13 -11.67
N GLY A 113 13.92 -5.53 -11.71
CA GLY A 113 13.21 -5.72 -12.97
C GLY A 113 12.41 -7.02 -12.96
N ARG A 114 11.08 -6.91 -12.91
CA ARG A 114 10.20 -8.10 -13.00
C ARG A 114 10.18 -8.76 -14.38
N ARG A 115 10.61 -8.03 -15.40
CA ARG A 115 10.67 -8.46 -16.79
C ARG A 115 12.00 -8.01 -17.41
N PRO A 116 12.62 -8.83 -18.27
CA PRO A 116 13.91 -8.48 -18.89
C PRO A 116 13.88 -7.13 -19.62
N GLU A 117 12.76 -6.76 -20.26
CA GLU A 117 12.62 -5.49 -20.99
C GLU A 117 12.59 -4.26 -20.06
N LYS A 118 12.38 -4.48 -18.75
CA LYS A 118 12.33 -3.42 -17.73
C LYS A 118 13.46 -3.51 -16.72
N ALA A 119 14.45 -4.37 -16.96
CA ALA A 119 15.59 -4.58 -16.09
C ALA A 119 16.38 -3.28 -15.83
N ALA A 120 16.99 -3.22 -14.65
CA ALA A 120 17.90 -2.18 -14.24
C ALA A 120 19.00 -2.76 -13.35
N VAL A 121 20.20 -2.20 -13.46
CA VAL A 121 21.36 -2.53 -12.63
C VAL A 121 21.81 -1.25 -11.94
N ALA A 122 21.97 -1.31 -10.62
CA ALA A 122 22.47 -0.21 -9.81
C ALA A 122 23.80 -0.60 -9.15
N VAL A 123 24.78 0.29 -9.24
CA VAL A 123 26.12 0.08 -8.70
C VAL A 123 26.52 1.26 -7.82
N THR A 124 27.15 0.98 -6.68
CA THR A 124 27.67 2.02 -5.79
C THR A 124 28.97 2.65 -6.33
N ALA A 125 29.17 3.94 -6.08
CA ALA A 125 30.39 4.64 -6.45
C ALA A 125 31.64 4.03 -5.78
N GLY A 126 31.51 3.49 -4.56
CA GLY A 126 32.56 2.76 -3.87
C GLY A 126 33.02 1.52 -4.64
N LEU A 127 32.07 0.71 -5.14
CA LEU A 127 32.39 -0.47 -5.95
C LEU A 127 33.14 -0.11 -7.24
N LEU A 128 32.67 0.92 -7.97
CA LEU A 128 33.31 1.37 -9.20
C LEU A 128 34.74 1.89 -9.01
N LYS A 129 35.03 2.49 -7.86
CA LYS A 129 36.38 2.98 -7.53
C LYS A 129 37.33 1.86 -7.14
N ARG A 130 36.81 0.75 -6.63
CA ARG A 130 37.63 -0.31 -6.02
C ARG A 130 37.93 -1.46 -6.96
N LEU A 131 36.98 -1.80 -7.83
CA LEU A 131 37.10 -2.92 -8.75
C LEU A 131 37.70 -2.50 -10.08
N ASN A 132 38.54 -3.37 -10.62
CA ASN A 132 38.96 -3.25 -12.01
C ASN A 132 37.85 -3.75 -12.96
N ARG A 133 38.10 -3.65 -14.27
CA ARG A 133 37.11 -3.98 -15.29
C ARG A 133 36.66 -5.45 -15.27
N ASP A 134 37.59 -6.37 -15.08
CA ASP A 134 37.32 -7.82 -15.12
C ASP A 134 36.57 -8.26 -13.85
N GLU A 135 36.95 -7.70 -12.70
CA GLU A 135 36.23 -7.88 -11.45
C GLU A 135 34.80 -7.32 -11.53
N LEU A 136 34.63 -6.14 -12.15
CA LEU A 136 33.32 -5.54 -12.39
C LEU A 136 32.47 -6.42 -13.32
N GLN A 137 33.04 -6.98 -14.39
CA GLN A 137 32.35 -7.96 -15.23
C GLN A 137 31.90 -9.18 -14.42
N GLY A 138 32.75 -9.69 -13.53
CA GLY A 138 32.39 -10.80 -12.64
C GLY A 138 31.20 -10.49 -11.73
N VAL A 139 31.14 -9.28 -11.17
CA VAL A 139 30.00 -8.84 -10.34
C VAL A 139 28.73 -8.64 -11.16
N ILE A 140 28.84 -8.03 -12.34
CA ILE A 140 27.68 -7.71 -13.19
C ILE A 140 27.14 -8.96 -13.91
N GLY A 141 27.99 -9.94 -14.20
CA GLY A 141 27.62 -11.18 -14.88
C GLY A 141 27.12 -12.30 -13.96
N HIS A 142 27.23 -12.14 -12.64
CA HIS A 142 26.70 -13.09 -11.64
C HIS A 142 25.19 -12.96 -11.48
#